data_AF-A0A8C2KA84-F1
#
_entry.id   AF-A0A8C2KA84-F1
#
_cell.length_a   1.000
_cell.length_b   1.000
_cell.length_c   1.000
_cell.angle_alpha   90.00
_cell.angle_beta   90.00
_cell.angle_gamma   90.00
#
_symmetry.space_group_name_H-M   'P 1'
#
loop_
_entity.id
_entity.type
_entity.pdbx_description
1 polymer ?
#
loop_
_entity_poly.entity_id
_entity_poly.type
_entity_poly.pdbx_seq_one_letter_code
_entity_poly.pdbx_strand_id
1 'polypeptide(L)' 'MDVAKYHQILEENLTFQHDNNPKHTAKLTTKWLKEKKVNVLASPSESPDLNPISNLWNDLKTAV' A
#
# COMPACT_ATOMS: atom_id res chain seq x y z
N MET A 1 0.10 -24.26 14.83
CA MET A 1 1.07 -23.33 14.22
C MET A 1 1.00 -22.05 15.04
N ASP A 2 2.12 -21.57 15.56
CA ASP A 2 2.19 -20.52 16.59
C ASP A 2 1.75 -19.15 16.02
N VAL A 3 0.87 -18.45 16.74
CA VAL A 3 0.33 -17.14 16.37
C VAL A 3 1.45 -16.11 16.26
N ALA A 4 2.46 -16.17 17.13
CA ALA A 4 3.62 -15.28 17.06
C ALA A 4 4.41 -15.46 15.75
N LYS A 5 4.57 -16.73 15.33
CA LYS A 5 5.21 -17.06 14.05
C LYS A 5 4.41 -16.53 12.86
N TYR A 6 3.08 -16.57 12.90
CA TYR A 6 2.25 -15.98 11.84
C TYR A 6 2.37 -14.47 11.76
N HIS A 7 2.33 -13.77 12.90
CA HIS A 7 2.50 -12.32 12.92
C HIS A 7 3.85 -11.91 12.35
N GLN A 8 4.91 -12.64 12.71
CA GLN A 8 6.24 -12.37 12.17
C GLN A 8 6.34 -12.64 10.67
N ILE A 9 5.78 -13.75 10.16
CA ILE A 9 5.76 -14.05 8.71
C ILE A 9 4.96 -13.00 7.94
N LEU A 10 3.85 -12.51 8.50
CA LEU A 10 3.05 -11.46 7.88
C LEU A 10 3.82 -10.14 7.87
N GLU A 11 4.38 -9.70 9.00
CA GLU A 11 5.14 -8.46 9.09
C GLU A 11 6.38 -8.45 8.18
N GLU A 12 7.07 -9.57 8.02
CA GLU A 12 8.25 -9.69 7.16
C GLU A 12 7.93 -9.71 5.65
N ASN A 13 6.71 -10.10 5.25
CA ASN A 13 6.32 -10.24 3.85
C ASN A 13 5.27 -9.20 3.39
N LEU A 14 4.86 -8.26 4.25
CA LEU A 14 3.89 -7.24 3.89
C LEU A 14 4.55 -6.15 3.03
N THR A 15 3.91 -5.85 1.90
CA THR A 15 4.27 -4.72 1.04
C THR A 15 3.10 -3.74 1.04
N PHE A 16 3.38 -2.50 1.39
CA PHE A 16 2.43 -1.40 1.36
C PHE A 16 2.32 -0.84 -0.05
N GLN A 17 1.12 -0.85 -0.62
CA GLN A 17 0.83 -0.23 -1.91
C GLN A 17 -0.08 1.00 -1.70
N HIS A 18 0.29 2.12 -2.32
CA HIS A 18 -0.50 3.34 -2.34
C HIS A 18 -0.41 4.01 -3.72
N ASP A 19 -1.31 4.95 -4.01
CA ASP A 19 -1.27 5.70 -5.27
C ASP A 19 -0.16 6.78 -5.28
N ASN A 20 0.08 7.37 -6.45
CA ASN A 20 1.09 8.41 -6.63
C ASN A 20 0.58 9.83 -6.31
N ASN A 21 -0.53 9.98 -5.57
CA ASN A 21 -1.04 11.31 -5.21
C ASN A 21 0.07 12.13 -4.52
N PRO A 22 0.22 13.44 -4.83
CA PRO A 22 1.28 14.28 -4.29
C PRO A 22 1.45 14.22 -2.76
N LYS A 23 0.37 14.01 -2.01
CA LYS A 23 0.43 13.85 -0.54
C LYS A 23 1.13 12.55 -0.10
N HIS A 24 1.03 11.49 -0.88
CA HIS A 24 1.64 10.19 -0.58
C HIS A 24 3.09 10.11 -1.08
N THR A 25 3.44 10.85 -2.12
CA THR A 25 4.80 10.97 -2.66
C THR A 25 5.61 12.14 -2.07
N ALA A 26 4.97 12.99 -1.26
CA ALA A 26 5.62 14.10 -0.58
C ALA A 26 6.84 13.67 0.24
N LYS A 27 7.83 14.57 0.34
CA LYS A 27 9.08 14.33 1.08
C LYS A 27 8.85 13.92 2.53
N LEU A 28 7.87 14.52 3.20
CA LEU A 28 7.55 14.20 4.60
C LEU A 28 7.00 12.77 4.73
N THR A 29 6.04 12.41 3.87
CA THR A 29 5.41 11.09 3.86
C THR A 29 6.42 9.99 3.53
N THR A 30 7.21 10.19 2.48
CA THR A 30 8.25 9.23 2.07
C THR A 30 9.35 9.09 3.13
N LYS A 31 9.73 10.17 3.83
CA LYS A 31 10.65 10.11 4.97
C LYS A 31 10.08 9.27 6.12
N TRP A 32 8.82 9.51 6.47
CA TRP A 32 8.15 8.75 7.54
C TRP A 32 8.05 7.26 7.22
N LEU A 33 7.68 6.90 5.99
CA LEU A 33 7.59 5.50 5.55
C LEU A 33 8.95 4.79 5.67
N LYS A 34 10.03 5.47 5.28
CA LYS A 34 11.41 4.95 5.44
C LYS A 34 11.80 4.80 6.90
N GLU A 35 11.51 5.78 7.76
CA GLU A 35 11.79 5.73 9.20
C GLU A 35 11.06 4.58 9.89
N LYS A 36 9.85 4.24 9.42
CA LYS A 36 9.06 3.11 9.91
C LYS A 36 9.42 1.78 9.27
N LYS A 37 10.42 1.74 8.38
CA LYS A 37 10.83 0.53 7.63
C LYS A 37 9.67 -0.12 6.90
N VAL A 38 8.71 0.68 6.43
CA VAL A 38 7.60 0.18 5.63
C VAL A 38 8.14 -0.18 4.25
N ASN A 39 7.95 -1.44 3.85
CA ASN A 39 8.25 -1.86 2.48
C ASN A 39 7.17 -1.31 1.55
N VAL A 40 7.51 -0.34 0.70
CA VAL A 40 6.56 0.30 -0.22
C VAL A 40 6.72 -0.31 -1.60
N LEU A 41 5.62 -0.77 -2.20
CA LEU A 41 5.61 -1.22 -3.59
C LEU A 41 5.88 -0.02 -4.49
N ALA A 42 6.93 -0.09 -5.31
CA ALA A 42 7.18 0.92 -6.32
C ALA A 42 6.03 0.90 -7.34
N SER A 43 5.22 1.96 -7.36
CA SER A 43 4.17 2.09 -8.36
C SER A 43 4.81 2.34 -9.73
N PRO A 44 4.43 1.62 -10.80
CA PRO A 44 4.66 2.12 -12.13
C PRO A 44 3.96 3.49 -12.26
N SER A 45 4.67 4.46 -12.82
CA SER A 45 4.20 5.81 -13.09
C SER A 45 2.80 5.79 -13.73
N GLU A 46 1.86 6.57 -13.20
CA GLU A 46 0.55 6.86 -13.81
C GLU A 46 -0.28 5.64 -14.25
N SER A 47 -0.35 4.58 -13.45
CA SER A 47 -1.24 3.44 -13.72
C SER A 47 -2.43 3.43 -12.75
N PRO A 48 -3.50 4.23 -12.99
CA PRO A 48 -4.70 4.22 -12.17
C PRO A 48 -5.37 2.83 -12.11
N ASP A 49 -5.20 2.03 -13.17
CA ASP A 49 -5.72 0.67 -13.29
C ASP A 49 -5.03 -0.33 -12.35
N LEU A 50 -3.83 0.01 -11.86
CA LEU A 50 -3.04 -0.85 -10.97
C LEU A 50 -3.19 -0.48 -9.49
N ASN A 51 -4.05 0.49 -9.16
CA ASN A 51 -4.38 0.78 -7.77
C ASN A 51 -5.56 -0.11 -7.31
N PRO A 52 -5.35 -1.09 -6.40
CA PRO A 52 -6.41 -1.96 -5.92
C PRO A 52 -7.59 -1.20 -5.30
N ILE A 53 -7.31 0.00 -4.77
CA ILE A 53 -8.32 0.89 -4.19
C ILE A 53 -9.30 1.39 -5.27
N SER A 54 -8.82 1.63 -6.50
CA SER A 54 -9.67 2.06 -7.62
C SER A 54 -10.70 0.99 -7.98
N ASN A 55 -10.27 -0.28 -8.05
CA ASN A 55 -11.16 -1.40 -8.33
C ASN A 55 -12.21 -1.57 -7.22
N LEU A 56 -11.81 -1.45 -5.95
CA LEU A 56 -12.75 -1.49 -4.84
C LEU A 56 -13.79 -0.35 -4.88
N TRP A 57 -13.38 0.86 -5.26
CA TRP A 57 -14.33 1.96 -5.45
C TRP A 57 -15.30 1.69 -6.60
N ASN A 58 -14.86 1.04 -7.67
CA ASN A 58 -15.72 0.67 -8.78
C ASN A 58 -16.76 -0.37 -8.36
N ASP A 59 -16.35 -1.40 -7.63
CA ASP A 59 -17.26 -2.41 -7.08
C ASP A 59 -18.29 -1.76 -6.16
N LEU A 60 -17.84 -0.85 -5.28
CA LEU A 60 -18.73 -0.12 -4.37
C LEU A 60 -19.74 0.75 -5.13
N LYS A 61 -19.31 1.46 -6.18
CA LYS A 61 -20.22 2.26 -7.02
C LYS A 61 -21.24 1.42 -7.77
N THR A 62 -20.91 0.16 -8.08
CA THR A 62 -21.79 -0.76 -8.81
C THR A 62 -22.78 -1.45 -7.87
N ALA A 63 -22.40 -1.62 -6.60
CA ALA A 63 -23.22 -2.28 -5.58
C ALA A 63 -24.32 -1.38 -4.96
N VAL A 64 -24.33 -0.08 -5.26
CA VAL A 64 -25.27 0.93 -4.74
C VAL A 64 -26.12 1.47 -5.88
#